data_AF-V5FAZ5-F1
#
_entry.id   AF-V5FAZ5-F1
#
_cell.length_a   1.000
_cell.length_b   1.000
_cell.length_c   1.000
_cell.angle_alpha   90.00
_cell.angle_beta   90.00
_cell.angle_gamma   90.00
#
_symmetry.space_group_name_H-M   'P 1'
#
loop_
_entity.id
_entity.type
_entity.pdbx_description
1 polymer ?
#
loop_
_entity_poly.entity_id
_entity_poly.type
_entity_poly.pdbx_seq_one_letter_code
_entity_poly.pdbx_strand_id
1 'polypeptide(L)'
;MFYTYFWPAHPFILPRVVLQSKVMTNEARSLQAAIEFIGSCYDPSMRQEYFRDIAEALLLQQTGKASLPRSIFNIQAYLLFCVGIYFCGDIDKAMSTLSVAERLALKLQLNKENSILELSKGNAFIAECLRRTWWEIYLFSGHLTAPELHQRFRLYNVDCDTCLPCEDDAYQSGNIPLPMALAEYDAQTKLNASETKTFSSYTYRIDGMRLLSRVIAQNRHTETSSRRYDVELENELIDWLLKLPPSKKRLTREDGTLDEVMVLAHLNIYGYPYTSRVLQLLN
;
A
#
# COMPACT_ATOMS: atom_id res chain seq x y z
N MET A 1 -3.84 5.54 -19.15
CA MET A 1 -2.73 4.69 -18.67
C MET A 1 -2.77 4.48 -17.17
N PHE A 2 -2.51 5.51 -16.33
CA PHE A 2 -2.50 5.36 -14.86
C PHE A 2 -3.71 4.60 -14.28
N TYR A 3 -4.93 5.08 -14.53
CA TYR A 3 -6.16 4.47 -13.99
C TYR A 3 -6.50 3.10 -14.57
N THR A 4 -5.84 2.71 -15.66
CA THR A 4 -6.08 1.43 -16.35
C THR A 4 -5.10 0.37 -15.88
N TYR A 5 -3.83 0.72 -15.67
CA TYR A 5 -2.75 -0.25 -15.45
C TYR A 5 -2.10 -0.19 -14.07
N PHE A 6 -2.12 0.97 -13.40
CA PHE A 6 -1.50 1.12 -12.09
C PHE A 6 -2.53 1.15 -10.95
N TRP A 7 -3.54 1.99 -11.10
CA TRP A 7 -4.53 2.23 -10.04
C TRP A 7 -5.26 0.97 -9.54
N PRO A 8 -5.62 -0.02 -10.39
CA PRO A 8 -6.24 -1.25 -9.91
C PRO A 8 -5.38 -2.02 -8.89
N ALA A 9 -4.05 -1.99 -9.02
CA ALA A 9 -3.13 -2.63 -8.10
C ALA A 9 -2.82 -1.77 -6.85
N HIS A 10 -2.89 -0.45 -7.01
CA HIS A 10 -2.57 0.53 -5.97
C HIS A 10 -3.68 1.58 -5.81
N PRO A 11 -4.89 1.20 -5.35
CA PRO A 11 -6.06 2.09 -5.35
C PRO A 11 -6.09 3.02 -4.14
N PHE A 12 -5.02 3.78 -3.90
CA PHE A 12 -4.90 4.73 -2.78
C PHE A 12 -5.23 6.19 -3.14
N ILE A 13 -5.23 6.50 -4.43
CA ILE A 13 -5.69 7.79 -4.97
C ILE A 13 -7.21 7.75 -5.15
N LEU A 14 -7.87 8.92 -5.09
CA LEU A 14 -9.28 9.04 -5.44
C LEU A 14 -9.59 8.43 -6.82
N PRO A 15 -10.73 7.74 -6.98
CA PRO A 15 -11.20 7.26 -8.27
C PRO A 15 -11.30 8.40 -9.29
N ARG A 16 -11.06 8.07 -10.57
CA ARG A 16 -10.91 9.03 -11.67
C ARG A 16 -12.02 10.08 -11.72
N VAL A 17 -13.28 9.63 -11.66
CA VAL A 17 -14.46 10.52 -11.76
C VAL A 17 -14.43 11.59 -10.67
N VAL A 18 -14.04 11.19 -9.46
CA VAL A 18 -14.04 12.09 -8.30
C VAL A 18 -12.81 12.97 -8.30
N LEU A 19 -11.64 12.43 -8.67
CA LEU A 19 -10.44 13.25 -8.81
C LEU A 19 -10.66 14.34 -9.87
N GLN A 20 -11.21 14.01 -11.04
CA GLN A 20 -11.51 14.98 -12.10
C GLN A 20 -12.45 16.10 -11.64
N SER A 21 -13.46 15.78 -10.83
CA SER A 21 -14.36 16.80 -10.25
C SER A 21 -13.66 17.74 -9.25
N LYS A 22 -12.52 17.34 -8.68
CA LYS A 22 -11.75 18.08 -7.66
C LYS A 22 -10.48 18.75 -8.19
N VAL A 23 -9.95 18.32 -9.35
CA VAL A 23 -8.69 18.78 -9.96
C VAL A 23 -8.74 20.22 -10.50
N MET A 24 -9.85 20.94 -10.32
CA MET A 24 -9.97 22.36 -10.68
C MET A 24 -9.19 23.33 -9.76
N THR A 25 -8.26 22.84 -8.94
CA THR A 25 -7.47 23.65 -8.01
C THR A 25 -5.96 23.49 -8.27
N ASN A 26 -5.19 24.57 -8.09
CA ASN A 26 -3.71 24.52 -8.14
C ASN A 26 -3.10 23.52 -7.13
N GLU A 27 -3.89 23.06 -6.15
CA GLU A 27 -3.46 22.20 -5.05
C GLU A 27 -3.23 20.74 -5.46
N ALA A 28 -3.76 20.31 -6.60
CA ALA A 28 -3.59 18.94 -7.11
C ALA A 28 -2.50 18.81 -8.21
N ARG A 29 -1.79 19.90 -8.56
CA ARG A 29 -0.84 19.90 -9.69
C ARG A 29 0.30 18.89 -9.53
N SER A 30 0.91 18.81 -8.34
CA SER A 30 1.98 17.85 -8.08
C SER A 30 1.48 16.41 -8.16
N LEU A 31 0.26 16.15 -7.68
CA LEU A 31 -0.38 14.84 -7.80
C LEU A 31 -0.67 14.49 -9.26
N GLN A 32 -1.21 15.44 -10.03
CA GLN A 32 -1.46 15.25 -11.46
C GLN A 32 -0.16 14.91 -12.22
N ALA A 33 0.92 15.65 -11.97
CA ALA A 33 2.20 15.37 -12.61
C ALA A 33 2.77 13.99 -12.22
N ALA A 34 2.61 13.56 -10.96
CA ALA A 34 3.02 12.22 -10.54
C ALA A 34 2.15 11.11 -11.17
N ILE A 35 0.84 11.34 -11.34
CA ILE A 35 -0.08 10.45 -12.07
C ILE A 35 0.33 10.34 -13.55
N GLU A 36 0.66 11.46 -14.18
CA GLU A 36 1.13 11.51 -15.57
C GLU A 36 2.47 10.80 -15.75
N PHE A 37 3.40 11.00 -14.81
CA PHE A 37 4.67 10.26 -14.79
C PHE A 37 4.46 8.75 -14.72
N ILE A 38 3.72 8.25 -13.74
CA ILE A 38 3.41 6.81 -13.66
C ILE A 38 2.67 6.35 -14.91
N GLY A 39 1.72 7.14 -15.41
CA GLY A 39 1.00 6.83 -16.63
C GLY A 39 1.91 6.67 -17.85
N SER A 40 2.97 7.49 -17.95
CA SER A 40 3.95 7.43 -19.04
C SER A 40 4.76 6.13 -19.04
N CYS A 41 4.98 5.51 -17.88
CA CYS A 41 5.70 4.23 -17.76
C CYS A 41 4.98 3.06 -18.44
N TYR A 42 3.68 3.19 -18.75
CA TYR A 42 2.88 2.16 -19.42
C TYR A 42 2.67 2.43 -20.92
N ASP A 43 3.26 3.50 -21.46
CA ASP A 43 3.15 3.85 -22.87
C ASP A 43 4.56 4.06 -23.46
N PRO A 44 5.07 3.07 -24.24
CA PRO A 44 6.41 3.16 -24.83
C PRO A 44 6.61 4.34 -25.79
N SER A 45 5.54 4.98 -26.25
CA SER A 45 5.61 6.17 -27.12
C SER A 45 5.88 7.47 -26.35
N MET A 46 5.68 7.46 -25.03
CA MET A 46 5.86 8.63 -24.17
C MET A 46 7.33 8.79 -23.75
N ARG A 47 7.76 10.05 -23.61
CA ARG A 47 9.08 10.38 -23.05
C ARG A 47 9.00 10.38 -21.52
N GLN A 48 9.25 9.23 -20.91
CA GLN A 48 9.13 9.05 -19.47
C GLN A 48 9.96 10.07 -18.67
N GLU A 49 11.16 10.40 -19.14
CA GLU A 49 12.07 11.37 -18.48
C GLU A 49 11.45 12.77 -18.40
N TYR A 50 10.73 13.19 -19.44
CA TYR A 50 10.05 14.49 -19.46
C TYR A 50 9.00 14.60 -18.35
N PHE A 51 8.19 13.55 -18.16
CA PHE A 51 7.19 13.54 -17.10
C PHE A 51 7.81 13.40 -15.71
N ARG A 52 8.89 12.62 -15.59
CA ARG A 52 9.70 12.50 -14.37
C ARG A 52 10.20 13.87 -13.91
N ASP A 53 10.83 14.63 -14.80
CA ASP A 53 11.43 15.92 -14.49
C ASP A 53 10.38 16.96 -14.05
N ILE A 54 9.20 16.95 -14.70
CA ILE A 54 8.09 17.83 -14.32
C ILE A 54 7.55 17.47 -12.93
N ALA A 55 7.31 16.19 -12.67
CA ALA A 55 6.81 15.73 -11.38
C ALA A 55 7.81 16.10 -10.26
N GLU A 56 9.09 15.89 -10.49
CA GLU A 56 10.15 16.24 -9.55
C GLU A 56 10.21 17.75 -9.27
N ALA A 57 10.22 18.58 -10.32
CA ALA A 57 10.27 20.02 -10.18
C ALA A 57 9.07 20.56 -9.37
N LEU A 58 7.87 20.01 -9.59
CA LEU A 58 6.68 20.39 -8.85
C LEU A 58 6.71 19.93 -7.40
N LEU A 59 7.30 18.76 -7.08
CA LEU A 59 7.48 18.31 -5.70
C LEU A 59 8.48 19.20 -4.93
N LEU A 60 9.59 19.60 -5.56
CA LEU A 60 10.57 20.50 -4.97
C LEU A 60 10.02 21.90 -4.67
N GLN A 61 9.01 22.36 -5.42
CA GLN A 61 8.35 23.64 -5.13
C GLN A 61 7.44 23.58 -3.89
N GLN A 62 7.05 22.39 -3.45
CA GLN A 62 6.15 22.19 -2.31
C GLN A 62 6.89 21.97 -0.98
N THR A 63 8.19 21.63 -1.00
CA THR A 63 9.00 21.50 0.22
C THR A 63 8.98 22.82 1.02
N GLY A 64 8.24 22.84 2.14
CA GLY A 64 8.14 23.98 3.05
C GLY A 64 6.75 24.63 3.18
N LYS A 65 5.74 24.23 2.39
CA LYS A 65 4.38 24.84 2.41
C LYS A 65 3.30 23.84 2.82
N ALA A 66 3.19 23.52 4.11
CA ALA A 66 2.19 22.55 4.60
C ALA A 66 0.89 23.25 5.07
N SER A 67 -0.23 23.06 4.35
CA SER A 67 -1.60 23.26 4.87
C SER A 67 -2.52 22.08 4.48
N LEU A 68 -3.58 21.85 5.26
CA LEU A 68 -4.23 20.52 5.40
C LEU A 68 -5.20 20.02 4.30
N PRO A 69 -5.54 20.77 3.23
CA PRO A 69 -6.02 20.13 1.99
C PRO A 69 -4.87 19.79 1.02
N ARG A 70 -3.78 20.56 1.09
CA ARG A 70 -2.56 20.38 0.28
C ARG A 70 -1.76 19.16 0.73
N SER A 71 -1.93 18.72 1.98
CA SER A 71 -1.07 17.72 2.58
C SER A 71 -1.30 16.30 2.04
N ILE A 72 -2.55 15.87 1.77
CA ILE A 72 -2.77 14.51 1.24
C ILE A 72 -2.33 14.37 -0.21
N PHE A 73 -2.70 15.30 -1.09
CA PHE A 73 -2.27 15.24 -2.49
C PHE A 73 -0.76 15.32 -2.62
N ASN A 74 -0.09 16.08 -1.76
CA ASN A 74 1.37 16.10 -1.70
C ASN A 74 1.94 14.75 -1.23
N ILE A 75 1.40 14.16 -0.16
CA ILE A 75 1.83 12.83 0.32
C ILE A 75 1.67 11.79 -0.81
N GLN A 76 0.52 11.80 -1.46
CA GLN A 76 0.20 10.90 -2.57
C GLN A 76 1.11 11.13 -3.78
N ALA A 77 1.43 12.38 -4.10
CA ALA A 77 2.36 12.73 -5.18
C ALA A 77 3.78 12.23 -4.88
N TYR A 78 4.28 12.42 -3.64
CA TYR A 78 5.56 11.86 -3.22
C TYR A 78 5.56 10.33 -3.28
N LEU A 79 4.49 9.68 -2.83
CA LEU A 79 4.38 8.22 -2.90
C LEU A 79 4.39 7.73 -4.36
N LEU A 80 3.56 8.29 -5.24
CA LEU A 80 3.56 7.93 -6.66
C LEU A 80 4.92 8.17 -7.32
N PHE A 81 5.55 9.33 -7.05
CA PHE A 81 6.87 9.62 -7.59
C PHE A 81 7.91 8.61 -7.10
N CYS A 82 7.91 8.27 -5.80
CA CYS A 82 8.76 7.22 -5.24
C CYS A 82 8.61 5.90 -6.00
N VAL A 83 7.38 5.46 -6.24
CA VAL A 83 7.11 4.20 -6.96
C VAL A 83 7.68 4.25 -8.37
N GLY A 84 7.45 5.33 -9.10
CA GLY A 84 7.98 5.48 -10.46
C GLY A 84 9.50 5.49 -10.51
N ILE A 85 10.13 6.23 -9.59
CA ILE A 85 11.60 6.30 -9.46
C ILE A 85 12.19 4.93 -9.09
N TYR A 86 11.54 4.19 -8.19
CA TYR A 86 11.96 2.83 -7.83
C TYR A 86 11.98 1.91 -9.05
N PHE A 87 10.92 1.92 -9.86
CA PHE A 87 10.87 1.13 -11.10
C PHE A 87 11.85 1.60 -12.18
N CYS A 88 12.35 2.84 -12.10
CA CYS A 88 13.46 3.31 -12.94
C CYS A 88 14.84 2.82 -12.47
N GLY A 89 14.93 2.12 -11.34
CA GLY A 89 16.19 1.60 -10.78
C GLY A 89 16.95 2.57 -9.87
N ASP A 90 16.38 3.74 -9.55
CA ASP A 90 17.02 4.76 -8.69
C ASP A 90 16.54 4.60 -7.24
N ILE A 91 17.05 3.55 -6.58
CA ILE A 91 16.60 3.10 -5.26
C ILE A 91 16.85 4.17 -4.19
N ASP A 92 18.01 4.82 -4.17
CA ASP A 92 18.36 5.86 -3.19
C ASP A 92 17.39 7.06 -3.24
N LYS A 93 17.05 7.50 -4.46
CA LYS A 93 16.08 8.56 -4.64
C LYS A 93 14.68 8.12 -4.27
N ALA A 94 14.29 6.87 -4.57
CA ALA A 94 13.02 6.32 -4.13
C ALA A 94 12.92 6.32 -2.59
N MET A 95 13.93 5.83 -1.89
CA MET A 95 13.96 5.77 -0.42
C MET A 95 13.92 7.16 0.22
N SER A 96 14.70 8.12 -0.30
CA SER A 96 14.66 9.50 0.20
C SER A 96 13.30 10.17 -0.05
N THR A 97 12.68 9.90 -1.21
CA THR A 97 11.32 10.37 -1.55
C THR A 97 10.28 9.75 -0.61
N LEU A 98 10.32 8.43 -0.38
CA LEU A 98 9.43 7.75 0.55
C LEU A 98 9.55 8.34 1.95
N SER A 99 10.78 8.62 2.42
CA SER A 99 11.00 9.21 3.74
C SER A 99 10.34 10.58 3.90
N VAL A 100 10.14 11.33 2.80
CA VAL A 100 9.34 12.56 2.84
C VAL A 100 7.86 12.24 3.00
N ALA A 101 7.32 11.28 2.24
CA ALA A 101 5.92 10.85 2.35
C ALA A 101 5.59 10.31 3.75
N GLU A 102 6.44 9.45 4.33
CA GLU A 102 6.30 8.92 5.69
C GLU A 102 6.22 10.04 6.72
N ARG A 103 7.16 10.99 6.67
CA ARG A 103 7.22 12.12 7.60
C ARG A 103 5.98 13.00 7.52
N LEU A 104 5.49 13.25 6.32
CA LEU A 104 4.27 14.03 6.11
C LEU A 104 3.03 13.27 6.63
N ALA A 105 2.93 11.97 6.35
CA ALA A 105 1.83 11.14 6.86
C ALA A 105 1.81 11.08 8.40
N LEU A 106 2.97 10.90 9.04
CA LEU A 106 3.10 10.93 10.50
C LEU A 106 2.80 12.31 11.09
N LYS A 107 3.20 13.40 10.40
CA LYS A 107 2.85 14.77 10.83
C LYS A 107 1.34 15.02 10.83
N LEU A 108 0.61 14.40 9.90
CA LEU A 108 -0.85 14.41 9.87
C LEU A 108 -1.48 13.36 10.78
N GLN A 109 -0.67 12.52 11.43
CA GLN A 109 -1.10 11.37 12.20
C GLN A 109 -2.03 10.45 11.39
N LEU A 110 -1.70 10.18 10.12
CA LEU A 110 -2.48 9.24 9.32
C LEU A 110 -2.43 7.80 9.83
N ASN A 111 -1.57 7.51 10.82
CA ASN A 111 -1.56 6.27 11.59
C ASN A 111 -2.63 6.23 12.70
N LYS A 112 -3.37 7.33 12.89
CA LYS A 112 -4.42 7.49 13.91
C LYS A 112 -5.80 7.65 13.27
N GLU A 113 -6.72 6.73 13.54
CA GLU A 113 -8.08 6.74 12.98
C GLU A 113 -8.84 8.01 13.38
N ASN A 114 -8.71 8.47 14.62
CA ASN A 114 -9.33 9.72 15.07
C ASN A 114 -8.87 10.92 14.23
N SER A 115 -7.58 11.00 13.91
CA SER A 115 -7.04 12.06 13.06
C SER A 115 -7.56 11.96 11.63
N ILE A 116 -7.73 10.75 11.08
CA ILE A 116 -8.38 10.55 9.78
C ILE A 116 -9.82 11.07 9.79
N LEU A 117 -10.60 10.77 10.84
CA LEU A 117 -11.98 11.25 10.96
C LEU A 117 -12.04 12.78 10.99
N GLU A 118 -11.17 13.43 11.77
CA GLU A 118 -11.05 14.89 11.83
C GLU A 118 -10.66 15.49 10.47
N LEU A 119 -9.65 14.93 9.81
CA LEU A 119 -9.16 15.37 8.49
C LEU A 119 -10.23 15.21 7.40
N SER A 120 -11.02 14.14 7.46
CA SER A 120 -12.07 13.84 6.51
C SER A 120 -13.29 14.77 6.63
N LYS A 121 -13.44 15.47 7.76
CA LYS A 121 -14.59 16.34 8.07
C LYS A 121 -15.94 15.63 7.90
N GLY A 122 -16.00 14.36 8.30
CA GLY A 122 -17.20 13.52 8.20
C GLY A 122 -17.48 12.97 6.79
N ASN A 123 -16.61 13.23 5.79
CA ASN A 123 -16.75 12.64 4.47
C ASN A 123 -16.13 11.24 4.45
N ALA A 124 -16.96 10.20 4.48
CA ALA A 124 -16.53 8.80 4.50
C ALA A 124 -15.58 8.45 3.33
N PHE A 125 -15.76 9.09 2.18
CA PHE A 125 -14.94 8.83 1.01
C PHE A 125 -13.53 9.42 1.10
N ILE A 126 -13.42 10.62 1.69
CA ILE A 126 -12.12 11.21 2.01
C ILE A 126 -11.43 10.42 3.14
N ALA A 127 -12.19 9.97 4.14
CA ALA A 127 -11.66 9.12 5.21
C ALA A 127 -11.05 7.82 4.63
N GLU A 128 -11.75 7.17 3.70
CA GLU A 128 -11.24 5.97 3.04
C GLU A 128 -9.98 6.23 2.21
N CYS A 129 -9.93 7.35 1.48
CA CYS A 129 -8.73 7.75 0.74
C CYS A 129 -7.53 8.02 1.67
N LEU A 130 -7.75 8.61 2.84
CA LEU A 130 -6.73 8.81 3.88
C LEU A 130 -6.21 7.47 4.44
N ARG A 131 -7.10 6.52 4.77
CA ARG A 131 -6.72 5.17 5.23
C ARG A 131 -5.89 4.43 4.19
N ARG A 132 -6.35 4.41 2.94
CA ARG A 132 -5.63 3.79 1.82
C ARG A 132 -4.27 4.44 1.59
N THR A 133 -4.17 5.76 1.72
CA THR A 133 -2.89 6.48 1.63
C THR A 133 -1.92 6.04 2.74
N TRP A 134 -2.37 5.95 3.99
CA TRP A 134 -1.53 5.45 5.08
C TRP A 134 -1.04 4.03 4.82
N TRP A 135 -1.96 3.11 4.50
CA TRP A 135 -1.64 1.72 4.29
C TRP A 135 -0.76 1.50 3.06
N GLU A 136 -0.89 2.29 2.01
CA GLU A 136 0.00 2.19 0.86
C GLU A 136 1.43 2.65 1.18
N ILE A 137 1.60 3.68 2.01
CA ILE A 137 2.92 4.06 2.53
C ILE A 137 3.51 2.93 3.36
N TYR A 138 2.72 2.32 4.25
CA TYR A 138 3.15 1.17 5.05
C TYR A 138 3.63 0.02 4.15
N LEU A 139 2.85 -0.31 3.11
CA LEU A 139 3.18 -1.35 2.15
C LEU A 139 4.51 -1.06 1.44
N PHE A 140 4.65 0.11 0.80
CA PHE A 140 5.88 0.45 0.08
C PHE A 140 7.11 0.59 0.98
N SER A 141 6.93 1.03 2.23
CA SER A 141 8.01 1.06 3.21
C SER A 141 8.49 -0.34 3.58
N GLY A 142 7.58 -1.32 3.68
CA GLY A 142 7.94 -2.74 3.76
C GLY A 142 8.67 -3.23 2.50
N HIS A 143 8.15 -2.92 1.30
CA HIS A 143 8.76 -3.35 0.03
C HIS A 143 10.18 -2.82 -0.20
N LEU A 144 10.44 -1.55 0.11
CA LEU A 144 11.76 -0.95 -0.10
C LEU A 144 12.79 -1.42 0.95
N THR A 145 12.35 -1.87 2.12
CA THR A 145 13.26 -2.31 3.20
C THR A 145 13.48 -3.83 3.23
N ALA A 146 12.63 -4.60 2.55
CA ALA A 146 12.76 -6.07 2.49
C ALA A 146 14.03 -6.59 1.79
N PRO A 147 14.50 -6.02 0.65
CA PRO A 147 15.70 -6.52 -0.03
C PRO A 147 16.98 -6.26 0.76
N GLU A 148 17.02 -5.18 1.53
CA GLU A 148 18.17 -4.77 2.32
C GLU A 148 17.91 -5.05 3.79
N LEU A 149 18.21 -6.28 4.23
CA LEU A 149 18.08 -6.75 5.63
C LEU A 149 18.72 -5.83 6.70
N HIS A 150 19.46 -4.80 6.29
CA HIS A 150 20.11 -3.81 7.15
C HIS A 150 19.32 -2.49 7.29
N GLN A 151 18.35 -2.18 6.41
CA GLN A 151 17.61 -0.92 6.46
C GLN A 151 16.39 -1.01 7.38
N ARG A 152 16.24 -0.12 8.38
CA ARG A 152 15.12 -0.20 9.34
C ARG A 152 13.78 0.09 8.65
N PHE A 153 12.84 -0.87 8.68
CA PHE A 153 11.44 -0.60 8.37
C PHE A 153 10.85 0.33 9.44
N ARG A 154 10.86 1.64 9.17
CA ARG A 154 10.58 2.68 10.17
C ARG A 154 9.16 2.62 10.70
N LEU A 155 8.20 2.29 9.84
CA LEU A 155 6.79 2.27 10.22
C LEU A 155 6.36 1.00 10.95
N TYR A 156 7.16 -0.07 10.92
CA TYR A 156 6.81 -1.33 11.57
C TYR A 156 6.54 -1.19 13.08
N ASN A 157 7.33 -0.36 13.77
CA ASN A 157 7.19 -0.11 15.21
C ASN A 157 6.31 1.12 15.53
N VAL A 158 5.67 1.73 14.52
CA VAL A 158 4.79 2.86 14.75
C VAL A 158 3.43 2.34 15.22
N ASP A 159 2.99 2.84 16.37
CA ASP A 159 1.66 2.55 16.89
C ASP A 159 0.58 3.03 15.91
N CYS A 160 -0.27 2.10 15.49
CA CYS A 160 -1.25 2.30 14.41
C CYS A 160 -2.60 1.72 14.81
N ASP A 161 -3.63 2.56 14.82
CA ASP A 161 -5.03 2.17 15.02
C ASP A 161 -5.90 2.49 13.80
N THR A 162 -5.28 2.94 12.70
CA THR A 162 -5.96 3.22 11.43
C THR A 162 -6.75 2.01 10.97
N CYS A 163 -8.01 2.22 10.64
CA CYS A 163 -8.88 1.16 10.19
C CYS A 163 -8.45 0.59 8.83
N LEU A 164 -8.89 -0.63 8.56
CA LEU A 164 -8.60 -1.35 7.33
C LEU A 164 -9.43 -0.82 6.15
N PRO A 165 -8.87 -0.74 4.94
CA PRO A 165 -9.59 -0.30 3.75
C PRO A 165 -10.74 -1.24 3.36
N CYS A 166 -11.79 -0.68 2.78
CA CYS A 166 -12.90 -1.45 2.22
C CYS A 166 -12.53 -2.12 0.88
N GLU A 167 -13.47 -2.87 0.30
CA GLU A 167 -13.31 -3.41 -1.07
C GLU A 167 -13.23 -2.29 -2.11
N ASP A 168 -12.57 -2.57 -3.23
CA ASP A 168 -12.28 -1.57 -4.27
C ASP A 168 -13.53 -1.14 -5.05
N ASP A 169 -14.54 -2.00 -5.15
CA ASP A 169 -15.85 -1.69 -5.73
C ASP A 169 -16.64 -0.67 -4.89
N ALA A 170 -16.62 -0.84 -3.56
CA ALA A 170 -17.17 0.11 -2.61
C ALA A 170 -16.44 1.45 -2.69
N TYR A 171 -15.11 1.42 -2.77
CA TYR A 171 -14.31 2.64 -2.96
C TYR A 171 -14.61 3.31 -4.31
N GLN A 172 -14.69 2.56 -5.41
CA GLN A 172 -14.96 3.11 -6.73
C GLN A 172 -16.37 3.72 -6.85
N SER A 173 -17.37 3.09 -6.22
CA SER A 173 -18.76 3.57 -6.22
C SER A 173 -19.01 4.71 -5.22
N GLY A 174 -18.13 4.88 -4.23
CA GLY A 174 -18.31 5.83 -3.13
C GLY A 174 -19.25 5.32 -2.02
N ASN A 175 -19.74 4.08 -2.13
CA ASN A 175 -20.57 3.43 -1.11
C ASN A 175 -19.68 2.85 0.01
N ILE A 176 -19.03 3.73 0.76
CA ILE A 176 -18.04 3.35 1.77
C ILE A 176 -18.73 2.72 2.98
N PRO A 177 -18.43 1.45 3.33
CA PRO A 177 -19.00 0.80 4.51
C PRO A 177 -18.39 1.38 5.80
N LEU A 178 -18.94 0.97 6.94
CA LEU A 178 -18.30 1.26 8.22
C LEU A 178 -16.88 0.65 8.24
N PRO A 179 -15.88 1.44 8.65
CA PRO A 179 -14.50 0.98 8.66
C PRO A 179 -14.29 -0.09 9.73
N MET A 180 -13.41 -1.04 9.44
CA MET A 180 -13.06 -2.11 10.37
C MET A 180 -11.79 -1.78 11.13
N ALA A 181 -11.83 -1.88 12.46
CA ALA A 181 -10.63 -1.68 13.27
C ALA A 181 -9.62 -2.81 13.09
N LEU A 182 -8.33 -2.48 13.11
CA LEU A 182 -7.26 -3.48 13.02
C LEU A 182 -7.35 -4.52 14.14
N ALA A 183 -7.70 -4.09 15.36
CA ALA A 183 -7.90 -4.98 16.50
C ALA A 183 -9.09 -5.95 16.33
N GLU A 184 -10.14 -5.52 15.61
CA GLU A 184 -11.28 -6.38 15.29
C GLU A 184 -10.86 -7.48 14.30
N TYR A 185 -10.09 -7.12 13.27
CA TYR A 185 -9.50 -8.10 12.34
C TYR A 185 -8.57 -9.09 13.08
N ASP A 186 -7.68 -8.59 13.94
CA ASP A 186 -6.77 -9.44 14.71
C ASP A 186 -7.48 -10.37 15.70
N ALA A 187 -8.71 -10.02 16.14
CA ALA A 187 -9.57 -10.91 16.91
C ALA A 187 -10.24 -11.97 16.02
N GLN A 188 -10.71 -11.57 14.83
CA GLN A 188 -11.35 -12.47 13.86
C GLN A 188 -10.40 -13.54 13.33
N THR A 189 -9.12 -13.21 13.09
CA THR A 189 -8.13 -14.19 12.58
C THR A 189 -7.78 -15.30 13.58
N LYS A 190 -8.17 -15.16 14.85
CA LYS A 190 -8.02 -16.19 15.89
C LYS A 190 -9.22 -17.16 15.95
N LEU A 191 -10.31 -16.85 15.26
CA LEU A 191 -11.49 -17.71 15.18
C LEU A 191 -11.24 -18.85 14.19
N ASN A 192 -12.07 -19.91 14.27
CA ASN A 192 -12.00 -21.02 13.34
C ASN A 192 -12.39 -20.57 11.92
N ALA A 193 -11.79 -21.18 10.89
CA ALA A 193 -11.99 -20.80 9.49
C ALA A 193 -13.45 -20.87 8.99
N SER A 194 -14.34 -21.59 9.69
CA SER A 194 -15.79 -21.63 9.40
C SER A 194 -16.56 -20.40 9.89
N GLU A 195 -15.94 -19.57 10.73
CA GLU A 195 -16.55 -18.41 11.41
C GLU A 195 -15.94 -17.08 10.93
N THR A 196 -14.92 -17.12 10.08
CA THR A 196 -14.20 -15.93 9.64
C THR A 196 -14.97 -15.19 8.54
N LYS A 197 -15.21 -13.91 8.78
CA LYS A 197 -15.70 -12.97 7.77
C LYS A 197 -14.68 -12.86 6.62
N THR A 198 -15.16 -12.72 5.39
CA THR A 198 -14.30 -12.36 4.25
C THR A 198 -13.98 -10.86 4.31
N PHE A 199 -12.70 -10.51 4.17
CA PHE A 199 -12.22 -9.12 4.19
C PHE A 199 -11.82 -8.63 2.80
N SER A 200 -11.47 -7.35 2.69
CA SER A 200 -11.02 -6.77 1.43
C SER A 200 -9.69 -7.33 0.96
N SER A 201 -9.45 -7.34 -0.36
CA SER A 201 -8.14 -7.74 -0.90
C SER A 201 -7.01 -6.85 -0.35
N TYR A 202 -7.32 -5.58 -0.11
CA TYR A 202 -6.41 -4.63 0.56
C TYR A 202 -6.06 -5.06 1.99
N THR A 203 -7.06 -5.53 2.75
CA THR A 203 -6.85 -6.05 4.11
C THR A 203 -5.86 -7.22 4.10
N TYR A 204 -6.06 -8.18 3.19
CA TYR A 204 -5.14 -9.31 3.06
C TYR A 204 -3.74 -8.85 2.59
N ARG A 205 -3.64 -7.88 1.68
CA ARG A 205 -2.34 -7.31 1.28
C ARG A 205 -1.59 -6.69 2.46
N ILE A 206 -2.28 -5.94 3.31
CA ILE A 206 -1.74 -5.35 4.54
C ILE A 206 -1.29 -6.44 5.50
N ASP A 207 -2.13 -7.44 5.76
CA ASP A 207 -1.84 -8.51 6.69
C ASP A 207 -0.64 -9.36 6.24
N GLY A 208 -0.57 -9.70 4.95
CA GLY A 208 0.58 -10.40 4.38
C GLY A 208 1.88 -9.59 4.52
N MET A 209 1.83 -8.26 4.35
CA MET A 209 2.98 -7.41 4.60
C MET A 209 3.33 -7.31 6.10
N ARG A 210 2.34 -7.26 7.01
CA ARG A 210 2.58 -7.32 8.47
C ARG A 210 3.30 -8.61 8.83
N LEU A 211 2.85 -9.75 8.31
CA LEU A 211 3.49 -11.05 8.50
C LEU A 211 4.94 -11.03 7.98
N LEU A 212 5.16 -10.62 6.73
CA LEU A 212 6.49 -10.48 6.13
C LEU A 212 7.42 -9.57 6.95
N SER A 213 6.88 -8.49 7.50
CA SER A 213 7.67 -7.52 8.27
C SER A 213 8.09 -8.06 9.63
N ARG A 214 7.22 -8.84 10.31
CA ARG A 214 7.60 -9.57 11.53
C ARG A 214 8.75 -10.53 11.26
N VAL A 215 8.64 -11.28 10.15
CA VAL A 215 9.65 -12.20 9.63
C VAL A 215 11.01 -11.52 9.41
N ILE A 216 11.02 -10.37 8.73
CA ILE A 216 12.26 -9.61 8.48
C ILE A 216 12.85 -9.07 9.79
N ALA A 217 12.01 -8.56 10.70
CA ALA A 217 12.46 -8.01 11.96
C ALA A 217 13.11 -9.08 12.87
N GLN A 218 12.54 -10.29 12.92
CA GLN A 218 13.05 -11.40 13.72
C GLN A 218 14.39 -11.94 13.18
N ASN A 219 14.54 -12.07 11.86
CA ASN A 219 15.78 -12.54 11.23
C ASN A 219 17.00 -11.65 11.55
N ARG A 220 16.80 -10.35 11.78
CA ARG A 220 17.88 -9.41 12.16
C ARG A 220 18.44 -9.66 13.55
N HIS A 221 17.68 -10.27 14.44
CA HIS A 221 18.09 -10.51 15.82
C HIS A 221 18.85 -11.83 15.99
N THR A 222 18.82 -12.71 15.00
CA THR A 222 19.47 -14.03 15.04
C THR A 222 20.63 -14.09 14.03
N GLU A 223 21.81 -13.62 14.42
CA GLU A 223 23.06 -13.82 13.63
C GLU A 223 23.41 -15.31 13.46
N THR A 224 22.74 -16.20 14.20
CA THR A 224 22.73 -17.66 14.03
C THR A 224 21.34 -18.12 13.59
N SER A 225 21.03 -18.01 12.31
CA SER A 225 19.81 -18.55 11.70
C SER A 225 19.77 -20.08 11.89
N SER A 226 19.05 -20.54 12.91
CA SER A 226 18.82 -21.98 13.10
C SER A 226 17.77 -22.45 12.07
N ARG A 227 18.01 -23.56 11.37
CA ARG A 227 17.08 -24.17 10.39
C ARG A 227 15.65 -24.36 10.92
N ARG A 228 15.46 -24.38 12.24
CA ARG A 228 14.15 -24.51 12.89
C ARG A 228 13.31 -23.23 12.74
N TYR A 229 13.95 -22.06 12.79
CA TYR A 229 13.27 -20.77 12.63
C TYR A 229 12.75 -20.61 11.21
N ASP A 230 13.52 -21.02 10.20
CA ASP A 230 13.09 -21.00 8.80
C ASP A 230 11.81 -21.84 8.57
N VAL A 231 11.70 -22.98 9.25
CA VAL A 231 10.52 -23.87 9.15
C VAL A 231 9.29 -23.29 9.84
N GLU A 232 9.42 -22.71 11.04
CA GLU A 232 8.31 -22.06 11.74
C GLU A 232 7.76 -20.89 10.92
N LEU A 233 8.66 -20.14 10.28
CA LEU A 233 8.35 -19.02 9.40
C LEU A 233 7.64 -19.44 8.11
N GLU A 234 8.14 -20.48 7.44
CA GLU A 234 7.47 -21.09 6.30
C GLU A 234 6.05 -21.56 6.68
N ASN A 235 5.88 -22.15 7.87
CA ASN A 235 4.58 -22.60 8.34
C ASN A 235 3.60 -21.43 8.56
N GLU A 236 4.04 -20.29 9.09
CA GLU A 236 3.18 -19.10 9.23
C GLU A 236 2.74 -18.55 7.86
N LEU A 237 3.64 -18.51 6.86
CA LEU A 237 3.33 -18.09 5.50
C LEU A 237 2.34 -19.04 4.82
N ILE A 238 2.54 -20.36 5.00
CA ILE A 238 1.63 -21.39 4.48
C ILE A 238 0.26 -21.30 5.17
N ASP A 239 0.24 -21.15 6.49
CA ASP A 239 -0.99 -21.01 7.27
C ASP A 239 -1.80 -19.78 6.84
N TRP A 240 -1.12 -18.67 6.55
CA TRP A 240 -1.76 -17.48 5.98
C TRP A 240 -2.47 -17.79 4.65
N LEU A 241 -1.80 -18.47 3.71
CA LEU A 241 -2.38 -18.88 2.42
C LEU A 241 -3.55 -19.86 2.61
N LEU A 242 -3.43 -20.80 3.55
CA LEU A 242 -4.47 -21.80 3.82
C LEU A 242 -5.74 -21.17 4.43
N LYS A 243 -5.58 -20.12 5.26
CA LYS A 243 -6.67 -19.40 5.91
C LYS A 243 -7.43 -18.43 5.01
N LEU A 244 -6.90 -18.11 3.83
CA LEU A 244 -7.62 -17.26 2.88
C LEU A 244 -8.97 -17.88 2.49
N PRO A 245 -10.05 -17.07 2.42
CA PRO A 245 -11.33 -17.56 1.93
C PRO A 245 -11.23 -17.95 0.45
N PRO A 246 -12.08 -18.85 -0.05
CA PRO A 246 -12.01 -19.35 -1.43
C PRO A 246 -12.00 -18.25 -2.50
N SER A 247 -12.72 -17.14 -2.27
CA SER A 247 -12.77 -15.99 -3.18
C SER A 247 -11.45 -15.23 -3.27
N LYS A 248 -10.61 -15.29 -2.24
CA LYS A 248 -9.31 -14.59 -2.19
C LYS A 248 -8.14 -15.51 -2.49
N LYS A 249 -8.33 -16.84 -2.50
CA LYS A 249 -7.38 -17.80 -3.08
C LYS A 249 -7.36 -17.74 -4.60
N ARG A 250 -8.49 -17.37 -5.23
CA ARG A 250 -8.55 -17.08 -6.66
C ARG A 250 -8.04 -15.67 -6.89
N LEU A 251 -7.11 -15.52 -7.83
CA LEU A 251 -6.59 -14.21 -8.24
C LEU A 251 -7.56 -13.47 -9.16
N THR A 252 -8.57 -14.15 -9.70
CA THR A 252 -9.61 -13.56 -10.54
C THR A 252 -10.88 -13.29 -9.74
N ARG A 253 -11.51 -12.17 -10.06
CA ARG A 253 -12.84 -11.79 -9.61
C ARG A 253 -13.91 -12.63 -10.31
N GLU A 254 -15.15 -12.53 -9.84
CA GLU A 254 -16.29 -13.29 -10.39
C GLU A 254 -16.63 -12.90 -11.84
N ASP A 255 -16.34 -11.66 -12.23
CA ASP A 255 -16.51 -11.15 -13.60
C ASP A 255 -15.38 -11.55 -14.55
N GLY A 256 -14.38 -12.30 -14.06
CA GLY A 256 -13.23 -12.76 -14.82
C GLY A 256 -12.07 -11.77 -14.91
N THR A 257 -12.17 -10.57 -14.31
CA THR A 257 -11.02 -9.66 -14.24
C THR A 257 -10.04 -10.12 -13.17
N LEU A 258 -8.81 -9.62 -13.23
CA LEU A 258 -7.81 -9.83 -12.19
C LEU A 258 -8.20 -9.03 -10.93
N ASP A 259 -7.84 -9.56 -9.76
CA ASP A 259 -7.80 -8.80 -8.50
C ASP A 259 -6.33 -8.44 -8.25
N GLU A 260 -5.89 -7.32 -8.82
CA GLU A 260 -4.49 -6.91 -8.80
C GLU A 260 -3.98 -6.66 -7.37
N VAL A 261 -4.82 -6.14 -6.47
CA VAL A 261 -4.47 -5.98 -5.05
C VAL A 261 -4.20 -7.33 -4.40
N MET A 262 -5.03 -8.34 -4.69
CA MET A 262 -4.82 -9.69 -4.17
C MET A 262 -3.61 -10.37 -4.81
N VAL A 263 -3.31 -10.11 -6.09
CA VAL A 263 -2.07 -10.54 -6.72
C VAL A 263 -0.86 -10.00 -5.95
N LEU A 264 -0.86 -8.70 -5.63
CA LEU A 264 0.20 -8.11 -4.81
C LEU A 264 0.25 -8.70 -3.39
N ALA A 265 -0.89 -9.03 -2.78
CA ALA A 265 -0.93 -9.70 -1.48
C ALA A 265 -0.21 -11.05 -1.51
N HIS A 266 -0.46 -11.86 -2.55
CA HIS A 266 0.23 -13.13 -2.74
C HIS A 266 1.72 -12.93 -3.04
N LEU A 267 2.08 -11.95 -3.87
CA LEU A 267 3.48 -11.64 -4.17
C LEU A 267 4.27 -11.21 -2.93
N ASN A 268 3.65 -10.54 -1.95
CA ASN A 268 4.30 -10.24 -0.68
C ASN A 268 4.74 -11.52 0.05
N ILE A 269 3.95 -12.59 -0.04
CA ILE A 269 4.24 -13.88 0.58
C ILE A 269 5.27 -14.66 -0.25
N TYR A 270 5.09 -14.70 -1.58
CA TYR A 270 5.94 -15.49 -2.47
C TYR A 270 7.33 -14.89 -2.72
N GLY A 271 7.43 -13.55 -2.75
CA GLY A 271 8.66 -12.83 -3.09
C GLY A 271 9.76 -12.89 -2.03
N TYR A 272 9.53 -13.56 -0.90
CA TYR A 272 10.55 -13.75 0.12
C TYR A 272 11.54 -14.85 -0.29
N PRO A 273 12.87 -14.62 -0.25
CA PRO A 273 13.90 -15.49 -0.85
C PRO A 273 14.04 -16.91 -0.27
N TYR A 274 13.16 -17.34 0.63
CA TYR A 274 13.17 -18.66 1.29
C TYR A 274 11.95 -19.53 0.95
N THR A 275 11.08 -19.13 0.02
CA THR A 275 9.80 -19.80 -0.27
C THR A 275 9.89 -21.03 -1.19
N SER A 276 10.93 -21.87 -1.07
CA SER A 276 11.08 -23.05 -1.95
C SER A 276 9.93 -24.06 -1.82
N ARG A 277 9.36 -24.21 -0.62
CA ARG A 277 8.26 -25.13 -0.32
C ARG A 277 6.88 -24.55 -0.63
N VAL A 278 6.73 -23.23 -0.51
CA VAL A 278 5.52 -22.49 -0.90
C VAL A 278 5.29 -22.58 -2.41
N LEU A 279 6.35 -22.56 -3.21
CA LEU A 279 6.27 -22.78 -4.66
C LEU A 279 5.89 -24.22 -5.04
N GLN A 280 6.20 -25.21 -4.20
CA GLN A 280 5.86 -26.62 -4.44
C GLN A 280 4.39 -26.94 -4.18
N LEU A 281 3.71 -26.19 -3.30
CA LEU A 281 2.28 -26.38 -2.98
C LEU A 281 1.33 -25.87 -4.07
N LEU A 282 1.86 -25.26 -5.14
CA LEU A 282 1.11 -24.72 -6.28
C LEU A 282 1.06 -25.65 -7.50
N ASN A 283 1.77 -26.78 -7.46
CA ASN A 283 1.68 -27.87 -8.44
C ASN A 283 0.85 -29.03 -7.89
#